data_AF-A0A5A9PGX6-F1
#
_entry.id   AF-A0A5A9PGX6-F1
#
_cell.length_a   1.000
_cell.length_b   1.000
_cell.length_c   1.000
_cell.angle_alpha   90.00
_cell.angle_beta   90.00
_cell.angle_gamma   90.00
#
_symmetry.space_group_name_H-M   'P 1'
#
loop_
_entity.id
_entity.type
_entity.pdbx_description
1 polymer ?
#
loop_
_entity_poly.entity_id
_entity_poly.type
_entity_poly.pdbx_seq_one_letter_code
_entity_poly.pdbx_strand_id
1 'polypeptide(L)'
;MFRCVLRKVTRHGVSRRFCTRVRFAPSPTGKKRYDNRCRHMKPEQIREKLERGVPHVIRFKLDCGAEPFQDLIFGWSRHEVAAVEGDPVILKADGFPTYHLANVVDDHHMRISHVLRGSEWLVSTSKHLQLFRALNWTPPVYAHLPLLLNRDGSKLSKRQGDIYIQSFREQGFFPETLLDIITHAGSGFSSNRIGRQLDELISEFNISKITTHSALLDLDKLPDFNRIHLQRRIEDEGKCAVLVEKLRQFVLHTHESQIDDCAVLEAQYIQRVLQLRRGHICSLNDLLGPLYSYLWIRPHVSRQQLEEVTSEAANIITAVIQ
;
A
#
# COMPACT_ATOMS: atom_id res chain seq x y z
N MET A 1 -27.27 12.27 4.15
CA MET A 1 -26.55 12.16 5.44
C MET A 1 -25.75 13.41 5.80
N PHE A 2 -24.67 13.77 5.09
CA PHE A 2 -23.78 14.90 5.43
C PHE A 2 -24.47 16.25 5.62
N ARG A 3 -25.48 16.58 4.81
CA ARG A 3 -26.29 17.82 4.99
C ARG A 3 -27.05 17.87 6.31
N CYS A 4 -27.49 16.73 6.83
CA CYS A 4 -28.16 16.64 8.15
C CYS A 4 -27.15 16.80 9.28
N VAL A 5 -25.98 16.18 9.16
CA VAL A 5 -24.87 16.34 10.12
C VAL A 5 -24.45 17.81 10.19
N LEU A 6 -24.27 18.45 9.03
CA LEU A 6 -23.99 19.88 8.94
C LEU A 6 -25.01 20.74 9.69
N ARG A 7 -26.29 20.38 9.71
CA ARG A 7 -27.29 21.11 10.51
C ARG A 7 -26.99 21.02 12.01
N LYS A 8 -26.54 19.87 12.52
CA LYS A 8 -26.13 19.68 13.93
C LYS A 8 -24.88 20.48 14.27
N VAL A 9 -23.86 20.40 13.40
CA VAL A 9 -22.62 21.18 13.47
C VAL A 9 -22.94 22.67 13.53
N THR A 10 -23.89 23.13 12.72
CA THR A 10 -24.27 24.54 12.66
C THR A 10 -25.08 25.07 13.84
N ARG A 11 -25.71 24.19 14.63
CA ARG A 11 -26.45 24.58 15.84
C ARG A 11 -25.54 24.78 17.06
N HIS A 12 -24.39 24.11 17.10
CA HIS A 12 -23.45 24.13 18.24
C HIS A 12 -22.22 25.02 18.00
N GLY A 13 -22.36 26.09 17.19
CA GLY A 13 -21.32 27.12 17.05
C GLY A 13 -20.48 27.06 15.77
N VAL A 14 -20.71 26.11 14.86
CA VAL A 14 -20.12 26.17 13.51
C VAL A 14 -21.04 26.94 12.59
N SER A 15 -20.95 28.25 12.66
CA SER A 15 -21.79 29.08 11.82
C SER A 15 -21.64 28.70 10.34
N ARG A 16 -22.78 28.62 9.64
CA ARG A 16 -22.83 28.62 8.17
C ARG A 16 -22.14 29.90 7.70
N ARG A 17 -20.85 29.85 7.37
CA ARG A 17 -20.10 31.08 7.05
C ARG A 17 -19.61 31.04 5.61
N PHE A 18 -20.34 31.80 4.82
CA PHE A 18 -20.21 32.03 3.40
C PHE A 18 -18.85 32.62 3.09
N CYS A 19 -18.11 31.99 2.19
CA CYS A 19 -16.91 32.59 1.64
C CYS A 19 -16.83 32.32 0.14
N THR A 20 -16.93 33.40 -0.63
CA THR A 20 -17.05 33.38 -2.10
C THR A 20 -15.70 33.60 -2.79
N ARG A 21 -14.72 34.19 -2.08
CA ARG A 21 -13.34 34.37 -2.54
C ARG A 21 -12.37 34.04 -1.41
N VAL A 22 -11.30 33.31 -1.73
CA VAL A 22 -10.22 32.99 -0.80
C VAL A 22 -9.18 34.11 -0.87
N ARG A 23 -8.93 34.78 0.26
CA ARG A 23 -7.68 35.52 0.49
C ARG A 23 -6.85 34.71 1.47
N PHE A 24 -5.55 34.68 1.21
CA PHE A 24 -4.61 33.94 2.03
C PHE A 24 -3.74 34.90 2.82
N ALA A 25 -3.48 34.55 4.07
CA ALA A 25 -2.51 35.20 4.94
C ALA A 25 -1.24 34.34 5.04
N PRO A 26 -0.07 34.92 5.37
CA PRO A 26 1.11 34.13 5.72
C PRO A 26 0.86 33.28 6.98
N SER A 27 1.45 32.09 7.04
CA SER A 27 1.47 31.22 8.23
C SER A 27 2.90 31.11 8.78
N PRO A 28 3.08 30.64 10.03
CA PRO A 28 4.41 30.36 10.59
C PRO A 28 5.23 29.37 9.76
N THR A 29 4.57 28.54 8.95
CA THR A 29 5.21 27.52 8.10
C THR A 29 5.53 28.01 6.69
N GLY A 30 5.33 29.30 6.39
CA GLY A 30 5.47 29.88 5.05
C GLY A 30 4.35 29.51 4.07
N LYS A 31 3.50 28.53 4.40
CA LYS A 31 2.31 28.17 3.61
C LYS A 31 1.19 29.21 3.76
N LYS A 32 0.41 29.39 2.71
CA LYS A 32 -0.76 30.27 2.67
C LYS A 32 -1.89 29.74 3.57
N ARG A 33 -2.26 30.49 4.61
CA ARG A 33 -3.35 30.20 5.55
C ARG A 33 -4.64 30.89 5.14
N TYR A 34 -5.80 30.30 5.42
CA TYR A 34 -7.03 31.08 5.34
C TYR A 34 -7.05 32.17 6.43
N ASP A 35 -7.42 33.40 6.06
CA ASP A 35 -7.39 34.57 6.95
C ASP A 35 -8.55 34.64 7.96
N ASN A 36 -9.46 33.66 7.93
CA ASN A 36 -10.63 33.59 8.79
C ASN A 36 -11.60 34.79 8.67
N ARG A 37 -11.50 35.63 7.62
CA ARG A 37 -12.32 36.86 7.49
C ARG A 37 -13.83 36.61 7.55
N CYS A 38 -14.27 35.46 7.01
CA CYS A 38 -15.68 35.12 6.94
C CYS A 38 -16.24 34.76 8.33
N ARG A 39 -15.39 34.63 9.38
CA ARG A 39 -15.82 34.51 10.79
C ARG A 39 -16.61 35.73 11.28
N HIS A 40 -16.35 36.92 10.77
CA HIS A 40 -16.90 38.18 11.30
C HIS A 40 -18.03 38.77 10.44
N MET A 41 -18.55 38.03 9.45
CA MET A 41 -19.67 38.49 8.63
C MET A 41 -20.96 38.56 9.46
N LYS A 42 -21.72 39.64 9.29
CA LYS A 42 -23.01 39.82 9.96
C LYS A 42 -24.08 38.90 9.33
N PRO A 43 -25.08 38.43 10.10
CA PRO A 43 -26.16 37.57 9.60
C PRO A 43 -26.91 38.15 8.38
N GLU A 44 -27.07 39.47 8.31
CA GLU A 44 -27.76 40.16 7.22
C GLU A 44 -26.98 40.04 5.91
N GLN A 45 -25.66 40.25 5.95
CA GLN A 45 -24.76 40.10 4.80
C GLN A 45 -24.70 38.66 4.28
N ILE A 46 -24.87 37.69 5.19
CA ILE A 46 -24.96 36.28 4.85
C ILE A 46 -26.27 36.00 4.11
N ARG A 47 -27.38 36.51 4.63
CA ARG A 47 -28.71 36.34 4.04
C ARG A 47 -28.80 36.94 2.63
N GLU A 48 -28.33 38.16 2.47
CA GLU A 48 -28.29 38.85 1.16
C GLU A 48 -27.52 38.04 0.11
N LYS A 49 -26.37 37.46 0.48
CA LYS A 49 -25.56 36.63 -0.43
C LYS A 49 -26.22 35.29 -0.77
N LEU A 50 -26.96 34.73 0.19
CA LEU A 50 -27.75 33.51 0.00
C LEU A 50 -28.89 33.72 -0.97
N GLU A 51 -29.65 34.81 -0.79
CA GLU A 51 -30.76 35.20 -1.66
C GLU A 51 -30.30 35.47 -3.09
N ARG A 52 -29.10 36.05 -3.25
CA ARG A 52 -28.44 36.24 -4.55
C ARG A 52 -27.85 34.97 -5.18
N GLY A 53 -27.98 33.81 -4.52
CA GLY A 53 -27.50 32.53 -5.06
C GLY A 53 -25.97 32.45 -5.20
N VAL A 54 -25.20 33.24 -4.44
CA VAL A 54 -23.75 33.29 -4.63
C VAL A 54 -23.11 31.94 -4.23
N PRO A 55 -22.27 31.33 -5.10
CA PRO A 55 -21.58 30.08 -4.77
C PRO A 55 -20.75 30.20 -3.49
N HIS A 56 -20.84 29.20 -2.61
CA HIS A 56 -20.22 29.26 -1.30
C HIS A 56 -19.77 27.88 -0.82
N VAL A 57 -18.82 27.87 0.10
CA VAL A 57 -18.36 26.68 0.81
C VAL A 57 -18.74 26.77 2.29
N ILE A 58 -18.78 25.63 2.97
CA ILE A 58 -18.87 25.58 4.43
C ILE A 58 -17.48 25.31 4.98
N ARG A 59 -17.03 26.16 5.91
CA ARG A 59 -15.76 26.00 6.63
C ARG A 59 -16.02 25.63 8.09
N PHE A 60 -15.14 24.82 8.64
CA PHE A 60 -15.17 24.48 10.07
C PHE A 60 -14.39 25.53 10.85
N LYS A 61 -15.02 26.09 11.89
CA LYS A 61 -14.36 27.04 12.77
C LYS A 61 -13.43 26.26 13.70
N LEU A 62 -12.13 26.36 13.49
CA LEU A 62 -11.15 25.78 14.41
C LEU A 62 -10.99 26.66 15.65
N ASP A 63 -10.97 26.02 16.81
CA ASP A 63 -10.64 26.67 18.08
C ASP A 63 -9.11 26.68 18.28
N CYS A 64 -8.62 27.77 18.88
CA CYS A 64 -7.21 27.93 19.25
C CYS A 64 -6.91 27.11 20.50
N GLY A 65 -5.66 26.63 20.64
CA GLY A 65 -5.27 25.81 21.77
C GLY A 65 -5.76 24.38 21.60
N ALA A 66 -5.23 23.68 20.59
CA ALA A 66 -5.57 22.29 20.38
C ALA A 66 -5.19 21.46 21.62
N GLU A 67 -6.13 20.67 22.13
CA GLU A 67 -5.83 19.74 23.20
C GLU A 67 -4.87 18.65 22.72
N PRO A 68 -3.93 18.21 23.58
CA PRO A 68 -3.10 17.06 23.27
C PRO A 68 -3.98 15.80 23.19
N PHE A 69 -3.60 14.87 22.33
CA PHE A 69 -4.22 13.55 22.23
C PHE A 69 -3.16 12.46 22.32
N GLN A 70 -3.59 11.29 22.76
CA GLN A 70 -2.73 10.11 22.85
C GLN A 70 -2.91 9.25 21.60
N ASP A 71 -1.82 9.06 20.85
CA ASP A 71 -1.71 8.06 19.79
C ASP A 71 -1.12 6.77 20.35
N LEU A 72 -1.60 5.60 19.91
CA LEU A 72 -1.09 4.31 20.39
C LEU A 72 0.37 4.03 20.00
N ILE A 73 0.89 4.67 18.93
CA ILE A 73 2.24 4.47 18.41
C ILE A 73 3.12 5.69 18.69
N PHE A 74 2.62 6.89 18.36
CA PHE A 74 3.37 8.15 18.52
C PHE A 74 3.24 8.78 19.92
N GLY A 75 2.42 8.21 20.80
CA GLY A 75 2.21 8.73 22.15
C GLY A 75 1.49 10.08 22.18
N TRP A 76 1.77 10.90 23.19
CA TRP A 76 1.13 12.20 23.34
C TRP A 76 1.60 13.20 22.30
N SER A 77 0.66 13.71 21.50
CA SER A 77 0.91 14.68 20.43
C SER A 77 -0.02 15.88 20.54
N ARG A 78 0.48 17.06 20.18
CA ARG A 78 -0.29 18.31 20.12
C ARG A 78 0.05 19.07 18.85
N HIS A 79 -0.96 19.45 18.07
CA HIS A 79 -0.80 20.20 16.83
C HIS A 79 -1.73 21.41 16.77
N GLU A 80 -1.16 22.61 16.68
CA GLU A 80 -1.88 23.90 16.61
C GLU A 80 -2.42 24.19 15.20
N VAL A 81 -3.33 23.34 14.74
CA VAL A 81 -3.91 23.36 13.38
C VAL A 81 -4.61 24.66 13.04
N ALA A 82 -5.23 25.33 14.02
CA ALA A 82 -5.88 26.63 13.84
C ALA A 82 -4.88 27.73 13.46
N ALA A 83 -3.70 27.71 14.08
CA ALA A 83 -2.64 28.69 13.83
C ALA A 83 -1.95 28.47 12.47
N VAL A 84 -1.87 27.21 12.01
CA VAL A 84 -1.18 26.86 10.76
C VAL A 84 -2.07 27.00 9.53
N GLU A 85 -3.31 26.51 9.58
CA GLU A 85 -4.17 26.33 8.39
C GLU A 85 -5.35 27.33 8.31
N GLY A 86 -5.82 27.84 9.44
CA GLY A 86 -7.08 28.58 9.52
C GLY A 86 -8.29 27.66 9.31
N ASP A 87 -9.48 28.22 9.13
CA ASP A 87 -10.72 27.42 9.03
C ASP A 87 -10.77 26.57 7.75
N PRO A 88 -10.68 25.23 7.84
CA PRO A 88 -10.66 24.37 6.68
C PRO A 88 -12.04 24.27 6.05
N VAL A 89 -12.09 24.03 4.74
CA VAL A 89 -13.35 23.71 4.05
C VAL A 89 -13.79 22.30 4.45
N ILE A 90 -15.05 22.16 4.86
CA ILE A 90 -15.69 20.88 5.18
C ILE A 90 -16.79 20.49 4.19
N LEU A 91 -17.37 21.48 3.50
CA LEU A 91 -18.28 21.24 2.37
C LEU A 91 -17.94 22.17 1.22
N LYS A 92 -17.76 21.60 0.03
CA LYS A 92 -17.49 22.33 -1.21
C LYS A 92 -18.77 22.97 -1.76
N ALA A 93 -18.61 23.86 -2.74
CA ALA A 93 -19.73 24.56 -3.38
C ALA A 93 -20.62 23.66 -4.24
N ASP A 94 -20.06 22.55 -4.74
CA ASP A 94 -20.80 21.47 -5.42
C ASP A 94 -21.66 20.63 -4.45
N GLY A 95 -21.59 20.92 -3.14
CA GLY A 95 -22.35 20.22 -2.11
C GLY A 95 -21.73 18.89 -1.65
N PHE A 96 -20.53 18.53 -2.14
CA PHE A 96 -19.80 17.36 -1.67
C PHE A 96 -18.94 17.69 -0.42
N PRO A 97 -18.86 16.77 0.55
CA PRO A 97 -17.98 16.93 1.71
C PRO A 97 -16.51 16.88 1.28
N THR A 98 -15.65 17.53 2.07
CA THR A 98 -14.21 17.25 2.00
C THR A 98 -13.88 16.00 2.81
N TYR A 99 -12.67 15.48 2.66
CA TYR A 99 -12.17 14.34 3.43
C TYR A 99 -12.41 14.50 4.93
N HIS A 100 -12.16 15.69 5.51
CA HIS A 100 -12.28 15.90 6.95
C HIS A 100 -13.71 15.68 7.47
N LEU A 101 -14.72 16.15 6.74
CA LEU A 101 -16.11 15.93 7.14
C LEU A 101 -16.55 14.51 6.85
N ALA A 102 -16.21 13.97 5.68
CA ALA A 102 -16.57 12.62 5.30
C ALA A 102 -16.03 11.60 6.30
N ASN A 103 -14.74 11.65 6.59
CA ASN A 103 -14.07 10.73 7.49
C ASN A 103 -14.67 10.73 8.91
N VAL A 104 -14.85 11.89 9.55
CA VAL A 104 -15.41 11.95 10.92
C VAL A 104 -16.83 11.41 10.98
N VAL A 105 -17.64 11.71 9.97
CA VAL A 105 -19.05 11.29 9.90
C VAL A 105 -19.15 9.80 9.64
N ASP A 106 -18.38 9.29 8.69
CA ASP A 106 -18.41 7.88 8.33
C ASP A 106 -17.81 7.03 9.45
N ASP A 107 -16.69 7.44 10.07
CA ASP A 107 -16.08 6.73 11.21
C ASP A 107 -17.07 6.61 12.38
N HIS A 108 -17.82 7.67 12.68
CA HIS A 108 -18.86 7.64 13.71
C HIS A 108 -20.02 6.71 13.34
N HIS A 109 -20.58 6.85 12.14
CA HIS A 109 -21.75 6.07 11.72
C HIS A 109 -21.44 4.59 11.50
N MET A 110 -20.21 4.27 11.07
CA MET A 110 -19.71 2.90 10.93
C MET A 110 -19.17 2.32 12.26
N ARG A 111 -19.21 3.11 13.35
CA ARG A 111 -18.79 2.69 14.69
C ARG A 111 -17.33 2.21 14.73
N ILE A 112 -16.45 2.92 14.02
CA ILE A 112 -15.02 2.64 14.02
C ILE A 112 -14.49 2.83 15.44
N SER A 113 -13.83 1.81 15.98
CA SER A 113 -13.24 1.84 17.33
C SER A 113 -11.77 2.29 17.31
N HIS A 114 -11.03 1.87 16.29
CA HIS A 114 -9.60 2.14 16.12
C HIS A 114 -9.33 2.61 14.69
N VAL A 115 -8.61 3.72 14.55
CA VAL A 115 -8.17 4.26 13.25
C VAL A 115 -6.66 4.05 13.13
N LEU A 116 -6.28 3.07 12.29
CA LEU A 116 -4.90 2.81 11.90
C LEU A 116 -4.66 3.41 10.52
N ARG A 117 -3.80 4.43 10.42
CA ARG A 117 -3.52 5.15 9.15
C ARG A 117 -2.12 5.74 9.13
N GLY A 118 -1.60 6.09 7.95
CA GLY A 118 -0.27 6.68 7.81
C GLY A 118 -0.08 7.97 8.62
N SER A 119 1.13 8.18 9.15
CA SER A 119 1.50 9.31 10.00
C SER A 119 1.43 10.68 9.32
N GLU A 120 1.28 10.73 8.00
CA GLU A 120 0.94 11.94 7.26
C GLU A 120 -0.40 12.57 7.71
N TRP A 121 -1.29 11.77 8.31
CA TRP A 121 -2.58 12.22 8.84
C TRP A 121 -2.54 12.60 10.31
N LEU A 122 -1.40 12.40 11.01
CA LEU A 122 -1.27 12.65 12.45
C LEU A 122 -1.68 14.08 12.83
N VAL A 123 -1.21 15.07 12.07
CA VAL A 123 -1.56 16.49 12.26
C VAL A 123 -3.05 16.74 12.06
N SER A 124 -3.70 16.02 11.14
CA SER A 124 -5.13 16.19 10.87
C SER A 124 -6.01 15.68 12.01
N THR A 125 -5.50 14.80 12.87
CA THR A 125 -6.24 14.26 14.03
C THR A 125 -6.71 15.36 14.97
N SER A 126 -5.90 16.40 15.24
CA SER A 126 -6.35 17.55 16.05
C SER A 126 -7.60 18.23 15.47
N LYS A 127 -7.71 18.33 14.13
CA LYS A 127 -8.90 18.87 13.46
C LYS A 127 -10.10 17.93 13.60
N HIS A 128 -9.87 16.62 13.43
CA HIS A 128 -10.91 15.59 13.55
C HIS A 128 -11.48 15.55 14.97
N LEU A 129 -10.65 15.64 16.00
CA LEU A 129 -11.09 15.68 17.41
C LEU A 129 -11.96 16.90 17.71
N GLN A 130 -11.62 18.08 17.17
CA GLN A 130 -12.48 19.26 17.28
C GLN A 130 -13.83 19.06 16.57
N LEU A 131 -13.85 18.39 15.42
CA LEU A 131 -15.09 18.04 14.71
C LEU A 131 -15.96 17.07 15.52
N PHE A 132 -15.37 16.00 16.08
CA PHE A 132 -16.07 15.06 16.98
C PHE A 132 -16.70 15.80 18.17
N ARG A 133 -15.94 16.71 18.80
CA ARG A 133 -16.43 17.55 19.90
C ARG A 133 -17.59 18.45 19.50
N ALA A 134 -17.48 19.15 18.36
CA ALA A 134 -18.55 20.01 17.85
C ALA A 134 -19.84 19.23 17.51
N LEU A 135 -19.71 17.93 17.27
CA LEU A 135 -20.80 17.00 17.01
C LEU A 135 -21.32 16.29 18.26
N ASN A 136 -20.66 16.51 19.40
CA ASN A 136 -20.89 15.80 20.65
C ASN A 136 -20.79 14.27 20.47
N TRP A 137 -19.75 13.82 19.77
CA TRP A 137 -19.46 12.42 19.49
C TRP A 137 -18.15 12.00 20.13
N THR A 138 -18.09 10.75 20.57
CA THR A 138 -16.85 10.12 21.06
C THR A 138 -15.94 9.77 19.87
N PRO A 139 -14.69 10.24 19.84
CA PRO A 139 -13.74 9.88 18.79
C PRO A 139 -13.24 8.43 18.97
N PRO A 140 -12.77 7.77 17.88
CA PRO A 140 -12.08 6.49 17.97
C PRO A 140 -10.68 6.64 18.61
N VAL A 141 -10.07 5.52 18.94
CA VAL A 141 -8.65 5.46 19.30
C VAL A 141 -7.81 5.59 18.04
N TYR A 142 -6.71 6.35 18.09
CA TYR A 142 -5.83 6.59 16.95
C TYR A 142 -4.50 5.87 17.10
N ALA A 143 -4.02 5.32 15.99
CA ALA A 143 -2.68 4.75 15.87
C ALA A 143 -2.12 5.11 14.49
N HIS A 144 -1.08 5.94 14.46
CA HIS A 144 -0.50 6.36 13.20
C HIS A 144 0.68 5.46 12.80
N LEU A 145 0.63 4.90 11.59
CA LEU A 145 1.66 4.01 11.05
C LEU A 145 2.83 4.84 10.47
N PRO A 146 4.09 4.44 10.69
CA PRO A 146 5.24 5.13 10.13
C PRO A 146 5.19 5.15 8.60
N LEU A 147 5.83 6.16 7.98
CA LEU A 147 5.88 6.26 6.53
C LEU A 147 6.79 5.19 5.95
N LEU A 148 6.36 4.58 4.84
CA LEU A 148 7.23 3.77 4.01
C LEU A 148 8.15 4.67 3.17
N LEU A 149 9.45 4.39 3.22
CA LEU A 149 10.49 5.05 2.44
C LEU A 149 11.09 4.06 1.45
N ASN A 150 11.58 4.60 0.35
CA ASN A 150 12.45 3.87 -0.56
C ASN A 150 13.84 3.66 0.08
N ARG A 151 14.66 2.82 -0.57
CA ARG A 151 16.06 2.60 -0.21
C ARG A 151 16.90 3.89 -0.19
N ASP A 152 16.55 4.88 -1.01
CA ASP A 152 17.20 6.20 -1.06
C ASP A 152 16.73 7.18 0.04
N GLY A 153 15.80 6.76 0.90
CA GLY A 153 15.22 7.58 1.97
C GLY A 153 14.09 8.52 1.52
N SER A 154 13.80 8.59 0.22
CA SER A 154 12.66 9.35 -0.28
C SER A 154 11.34 8.65 0.08
N LYS A 155 10.24 9.42 0.17
CA LYS A 155 8.91 8.85 0.41
C LYS A 155 8.53 7.93 -0.74
N LEU A 156 8.09 6.70 -0.42
CA LEU A 156 7.55 5.77 -1.41
C LEU A 156 6.43 6.47 -2.19
N SER A 157 6.66 6.72 -3.48
CA SER A 157 5.77 7.52 -4.31
C SER A 157 5.54 6.89 -5.66
N LYS A 158 4.29 6.94 -6.15
CA LYS A 158 3.87 6.37 -7.44
C LYS A 158 4.67 6.86 -8.67
N ARG A 159 5.50 7.90 -8.50
CA ARG A 159 6.29 8.49 -9.59
C ARG A 159 7.64 7.79 -9.80
N GLN A 160 8.06 6.95 -8.85
CA GLN A 160 9.39 6.32 -8.84
C GLN A 160 9.40 4.89 -9.39
N GLY A 161 8.34 4.45 -10.07
CA GLY A 161 8.29 3.16 -10.76
C GLY A 161 6.98 2.40 -10.56
N ASP A 162 7.05 1.10 -10.81
CA ASP A 162 5.97 0.11 -10.83
C ASP A 162 5.51 -0.34 -9.43
N ILE A 163 5.25 0.61 -8.53
CA ILE A 163 4.80 0.34 -7.15
C ILE A 163 3.30 -0.07 -7.10
N TYR A 164 2.72 -0.43 -8.25
CA TYR A 164 1.36 -0.93 -8.33
C TYR A 164 1.35 -2.42 -8.00
N ILE A 165 0.43 -2.84 -7.14
CA ILE A 165 0.21 -4.26 -6.80
C ILE A 165 0.05 -5.11 -8.08
N GLN A 166 -0.57 -4.54 -9.11
CA GLN A 166 -0.72 -5.19 -10.41
C GLN A 166 0.62 -5.51 -11.08
N SER A 167 1.60 -4.60 -11.07
CA SER A 167 2.91 -4.86 -11.69
C SER A 167 3.65 -5.97 -10.95
N PHE A 168 3.63 -5.99 -9.61
CA PHE A 168 4.21 -7.10 -8.85
C PHE A 168 3.55 -8.46 -9.18
N ARG A 169 2.23 -8.48 -9.38
CA ARG A 169 1.50 -9.68 -9.79
C ARG A 169 1.91 -10.15 -11.20
N GLU A 170 2.06 -9.22 -12.14
CA GLU A 170 2.49 -9.49 -13.51
C GLU A 170 3.93 -10.01 -13.56
N GLN A 171 4.80 -9.49 -12.70
CA GLN A 171 6.17 -9.98 -12.49
C GLN A 171 6.23 -11.37 -11.81
N GLY A 172 5.10 -11.89 -11.32
CA GLY A 172 4.99 -13.22 -10.73
C GLY A 172 5.27 -13.30 -9.23
N PHE A 173 5.28 -12.16 -8.52
CA PHE A 173 5.38 -12.15 -7.06
C PHE A 173 4.09 -12.64 -6.41
N PHE A 174 4.23 -13.44 -5.36
CA PHE A 174 3.11 -13.95 -4.59
C PHE A 174 2.51 -12.90 -3.64
N PRO A 175 1.20 -12.94 -3.34
CA PRO A 175 0.61 -12.04 -2.36
C PRO A 175 1.24 -12.20 -0.97
N GLU A 176 1.63 -13.42 -0.59
CA GLU A 176 2.33 -13.69 0.67
C GLU A 176 3.69 -12.98 0.73
N THR A 177 4.43 -12.94 -0.39
CA THR A 177 5.69 -12.20 -0.53
C THR A 177 5.52 -10.71 -0.24
N LEU A 178 4.46 -10.11 -0.80
CA LEU A 178 4.19 -8.68 -0.61
C LEU A 178 3.77 -8.37 0.83
N LEU A 179 2.96 -9.22 1.44
CA LEU A 179 2.59 -9.07 2.86
C LEU A 179 3.81 -9.18 3.77
N ASP A 180 4.66 -10.17 3.51
CA ASP A 180 5.85 -10.47 4.31
C ASP A 180 6.88 -9.34 4.23
N ILE A 181 7.18 -8.79 3.04
CA ILE A 181 8.12 -7.67 2.93
C ILE A 181 7.59 -6.37 3.56
N ILE A 182 6.28 -6.09 3.43
CA ILE A 182 5.66 -4.89 4.02
C ILE A 182 5.69 -4.99 5.55
N THR A 183 5.36 -6.16 6.10
CA THR A 183 5.34 -6.39 7.55
C THR A 183 6.74 -6.48 8.14
N HIS A 184 7.72 -6.96 7.36
CA HIS A 184 9.14 -6.92 7.71
C HIS A 184 9.68 -5.50 7.81
N ALA A 185 9.18 -4.56 6.99
CA ALA A 185 9.58 -3.16 7.02
C ALA A 185 8.87 -2.35 8.14
N GLY A 186 7.58 -2.60 8.36
CA GLY A 186 6.69 -1.74 9.16
C GLY A 186 6.74 -1.93 10.68
N SER A 187 7.52 -2.89 11.19
CA SER A 187 7.49 -3.31 12.60
C SER A 187 6.09 -3.75 13.09
N GLY A 188 5.95 -4.15 14.35
CA GLY A 188 4.71 -4.73 14.90
C GLY A 188 4.84 -6.19 15.32
N PHE A 189 6.05 -6.75 15.25
CA PHE A 189 6.39 -8.12 15.62
C PHE A 189 7.63 -8.15 16.51
N SER A 190 7.75 -9.16 17.37
CA SER A 190 8.88 -9.27 18.31
C SER A 190 10.20 -9.66 17.66
N SER A 191 10.17 -10.24 16.45
CA SER A 191 11.36 -10.66 15.70
C SER A 191 11.20 -10.26 14.23
N ASN A 192 12.32 -10.03 13.55
CA ASN A 192 12.29 -9.80 12.11
C ASN A 192 12.75 -11.07 11.38
N ARG A 193 11.79 -11.90 10.97
CA ARG A 193 12.03 -13.12 10.19
C ARG A 193 11.34 -13.00 8.84
N ILE A 194 11.94 -13.63 7.82
CA ILE A 194 11.38 -13.72 6.47
C ILE A 194 10.55 -15.01 6.39
N GLY A 195 9.45 -14.95 5.65
CA GLY A 195 8.52 -16.04 5.46
C GLY A 195 7.47 -16.08 6.55
N ARG A 196 6.87 -14.97 6.96
CA ARG A 196 5.64 -15.07 7.77
C ARG A 196 4.45 -15.45 6.90
N GLN A 197 3.65 -16.40 7.37
CA GLN A 197 2.34 -16.70 6.79
C GLN A 197 1.26 -15.79 7.40
N LEU A 198 0.10 -15.72 6.74
CA LEU A 198 -0.97 -14.81 7.15
C LEU A 198 -1.52 -15.12 8.56
N ASP A 199 -1.63 -16.39 8.92
CA ASP A 199 -2.01 -16.86 10.26
C ASP A 199 -0.97 -16.47 11.32
N GLU A 200 0.32 -16.58 11.01
CA GLU A 200 1.41 -16.11 11.87
C GLU A 200 1.36 -14.59 12.03
N LEU A 201 1.11 -13.84 10.94
CA LEU A 201 0.94 -12.39 10.99
C LEU A 201 -0.24 -11.99 11.89
N ILE A 202 -1.37 -12.69 11.79
CA ILE A 202 -2.57 -12.41 12.61
C ILE A 202 -2.31 -12.72 14.09
N SER A 203 -1.68 -13.86 14.39
CA SER A 203 -1.47 -14.31 15.77
C SER A 203 -0.34 -13.57 16.50
N GLU A 204 0.70 -13.14 15.79
CA GLU A 204 1.85 -12.45 16.38
C GLU A 204 1.72 -10.92 16.40
N PHE A 205 0.81 -10.34 15.62
CA PHE A 205 0.74 -8.89 15.47
C PHE A 205 0.46 -8.19 16.79
N ASN A 206 1.32 -7.23 17.13
CA ASN A 206 1.19 -6.41 18.31
C ASN A 206 1.46 -4.95 17.98
N ILE A 207 0.43 -4.12 18.12
CA ILE A 207 0.50 -2.68 17.83
C ILE A 207 1.57 -1.95 18.65
N SER A 208 1.82 -2.39 19.89
CA SER A 208 2.83 -1.81 20.78
C SER A 208 4.26 -2.09 20.33
N LYS A 209 4.46 -2.97 19.34
CA LYS A 209 5.75 -3.26 18.72
C LYS A 209 6.00 -2.44 17.46
N ILE A 210 5.04 -1.65 17.00
CA ILE A 210 5.24 -0.76 15.87
C ILE A 210 6.16 0.39 16.29
N THR A 211 7.19 0.66 15.49
CA THR A 211 8.15 1.73 15.73
C THR A 211 7.66 3.06 15.14
N THR A 212 8.15 4.17 15.67
CA THR A 212 7.80 5.52 15.19
C THR A 212 8.67 6.01 14.03
N HIS A 213 9.85 5.41 13.85
CA HIS A 213 10.74 5.74 12.74
C HIS A 213 10.17 5.24 11.42
N SER A 214 10.41 6.01 10.34
CA SER A 214 10.00 5.63 9.00
C SER A 214 10.59 4.27 8.60
N ALA A 215 9.78 3.45 7.94
CA ALA A 215 10.10 2.10 7.56
C ALA A 215 10.72 2.07 6.15
N LEU A 216 11.98 1.65 6.04
CA LEU A 216 12.64 1.50 4.76
C LEU A 216 12.18 0.21 4.09
N LEU A 217 11.59 0.34 2.90
CA LEU A 217 11.12 -0.78 2.08
C LEU A 217 12.16 -1.08 1.00
N ASP A 218 12.90 -2.16 1.21
CA ASP A 218 13.97 -2.61 0.31
C ASP A 218 13.43 -3.61 -0.73
N LEU A 219 12.84 -3.09 -1.80
CA LEU A 219 12.24 -3.90 -2.86
C LEU A 219 13.27 -4.77 -3.61
N ASP A 220 14.57 -4.47 -3.52
CA ASP A 220 15.62 -5.30 -4.12
C ASP A 220 15.66 -6.70 -3.50
N LYS A 221 15.12 -6.86 -2.29
CA LYS A 221 15.00 -8.15 -1.59
C LYS A 221 13.76 -8.96 -1.97
N LEU A 222 12.85 -8.41 -2.77
CA LEU A 222 11.64 -9.13 -3.19
C LEU A 222 11.91 -10.54 -3.75
N PRO A 223 12.93 -10.77 -4.59
CA PRO A 223 13.24 -12.11 -5.08
C PRO A 223 13.56 -13.11 -3.95
N ASP A 224 14.25 -12.67 -2.89
CA ASP A 224 14.59 -13.54 -1.76
C ASP A 224 13.36 -13.90 -0.92
N PHE A 225 12.47 -12.94 -0.68
CA PHE A 225 11.17 -13.21 -0.03
C PHE A 225 10.35 -14.17 -0.89
N ASN A 226 10.30 -13.94 -2.21
CA ASN A 226 9.52 -14.76 -3.13
C ASN A 226 10.03 -16.19 -3.21
N ARG A 227 11.35 -16.40 -3.15
CA ARG A 227 11.98 -17.73 -3.09
C ARG A 227 11.46 -18.55 -1.90
N ILE A 228 11.36 -17.94 -0.72
CA ILE A 228 10.89 -18.62 0.50
C ILE A 228 9.41 -19.01 0.36
N HIS A 229 8.57 -18.12 -0.15
CA HIS A 229 7.15 -18.43 -0.37
C HIS A 229 6.94 -19.42 -1.52
N LEU A 230 7.77 -19.38 -2.56
CA LEU A 230 7.78 -20.36 -3.65
C LEU A 230 8.11 -21.75 -3.13
N GLN A 231 9.16 -21.88 -2.33
CA GLN A 231 9.56 -23.14 -1.71
C GLN A 231 8.40 -23.78 -0.95
N ARG A 232 7.69 -23.00 -0.13
CA ARG A 232 6.54 -23.50 0.64
C ARG A 232 5.38 -23.92 -0.25
N ARG A 233 5.12 -23.20 -1.34
CA ARG A 233 4.09 -23.57 -2.31
C ARG A 233 4.44 -24.85 -3.06
N ILE A 234 5.72 -25.16 -3.26
CA ILE A 234 6.19 -26.42 -3.84
C ILE A 234 5.99 -27.59 -2.85
N GLU A 235 6.13 -27.33 -1.56
CA GLU A 235 5.95 -28.33 -0.48
C GLU A 235 4.48 -28.65 -0.18
N ASP A 236 3.58 -27.71 -0.43
CA ASP A 236 2.13 -27.88 -0.30
C ASP A 236 1.56 -28.52 -1.58
N GLU A 237 1.02 -29.74 -1.48
CA GLU A 237 0.56 -30.52 -2.63
C GLU A 237 -0.50 -29.79 -3.48
N GLY A 238 -1.45 -29.12 -2.82
CA GLY A 238 -2.52 -28.38 -3.51
C GLY A 238 -1.99 -27.14 -4.23
N LYS A 239 -1.08 -26.39 -3.60
CA LYS A 239 -0.45 -25.21 -4.22
C LYS A 239 0.55 -25.61 -5.30
N CYS A 240 1.23 -26.75 -5.14
CA CYS A 240 2.19 -27.27 -6.11
C CYS A 240 1.48 -27.65 -7.41
N ALA A 241 0.30 -28.28 -7.36
CA ALA A 241 -0.51 -28.56 -8.55
C ALA A 241 -0.85 -27.28 -9.34
N VAL A 242 -1.16 -26.18 -8.65
CA VAL A 242 -1.39 -24.87 -9.29
C VAL A 242 -0.12 -24.31 -9.94
N LEU A 243 1.04 -24.46 -9.28
CA LEU A 243 2.33 -24.06 -9.86
C LEU A 243 2.68 -24.88 -11.10
N VAL A 244 2.40 -26.18 -11.09
CA VAL A 244 2.61 -27.10 -12.22
C VAL A 244 1.80 -26.64 -13.42
N GLU A 245 0.50 -26.38 -13.25
CA GLU A 245 -0.35 -25.91 -14.35
C GLU A 245 0.15 -24.57 -14.89
N LYS A 246 0.46 -23.62 -14.00
CA LYS A 246 0.96 -22.30 -14.40
C LYS A 246 2.28 -22.40 -15.17
N LEU A 247 3.22 -23.22 -14.70
CA LEU A 247 4.51 -23.42 -15.36
C LEU A 247 4.34 -24.12 -16.71
N ARG A 248 3.41 -25.09 -16.84
CA ARG A 248 3.09 -25.71 -18.14
C ARG A 248 2.66 -24.66 -19.16
N GLN A 249 1.74 -23.77 -18.79
CA GLN A 249 1.28 -22.71 -19.69
C GLN A 249 2.42 -21.75 -20.07
N PHE A 250 3.32 -21.45 -19.14
CA PHE A 250 4.49 -20.61 -19.41
C PHE A 250 5.49 -21.26 -20.36
N VAL A 251 5.78 -22.55 -20.17
CA VAL A 251 6.66 -23.32 -21.06
C VAL A 251 6.06 -23.41 -22.46
N LEU A 252 4.77 -23.71 -22.58
CA LEU A 252 4.07 -23.69 -23.87
C LEU A 252 4.20 -22.32 -24.53
N HIS A 253 3.87 -21.24 -23.84
CA HIS A 253 3.94 -19.90 -24.42
C HIS A 253 5.35 -19.47 -24.85
N THR A 254 6.39 -19.93 -24.15
CA THR A 254 7.77 -19.47 -24.39
C THR A 254 8.51 -20.36 -25.40
N HIS A 255 8.19 -21.66 -25.46
CA HIS A 255 8.99 -22.67 -26.15
C HIS A 255 8.19 -23.57 -27.09
N GLU A 256 6.91 -23.28 -27.39
CA GLU A 256 6.02 -24.14 -28.19
C GLU A 256 6.68 -24.77 -29.42
N SER A 257 7.38 -23.98 -30.22
CA SER A 257 7.99 -24.41 -31.48
C SER A 257 9.31 -25.19 -31.35
N GLN A 258 9.86 -25.28 -30.14
CA GLN A 258 11.16 -25.89 -29.84
C GLN A 258 11.04 -27.14 -28.95
N ILE A 259 9.83 -27.49 -28.51
CA ILE A 259 9.59 -28.68 -27.70
C ILE A 259 9.50 -29.89 -28.62
N ASP A 260 10.56 -30.70 -28.63
CA ASP A 260 10.59 -31.97 -29.38
C ASP A 260 9.89 -33.11 -28.61
N ASP A 261 10.03 -33.13 -27.27
CA ASP A 261 9.49 -34.17 -26.39
C ASP A 261 8.34 -33.63 -25.54
N CYS A 262 7.12 -34.06 -25.83
CA CYS A 262 5.94 -33.66 -25.07
C CYS A 262 5.92 -34.16 -23.62
N ALA A 263 6.75 -35.14 -23.25
CA ALA A 263 6.85 -35.63 -21.88
C ALA A 263 7.28 -34.55 -20.88
N VAL A 264 8.00 -33.50 -21.33
CA VAL A 264 8.39 -32.37 -20.49
C VAL A 264 7.20 -31.54 -20.00
N LEU A 265 6.04 -31.67 -20.65
CA LEU A 265 4.80 -30.98 -20.29
C LEU A 265 3.94 -31.77 -19.30
N GLU A 266 4.29 -33.04 -19.03
CA GLU A 266 3.57 -33.87 -18.08
C GLU A 266 3.66 -33.29 -16.66
N ALA A 267 2.56 -33.40 -15.91
CA ALA A 267 2.49 -32.86 -14.55
C ALA A 267 3.60 -33.42 -13.64
N GLN A 268 3.91 -34.72 -13.78
CA GLN A 268 4.94 -35.38 -12.97
C GLN A 268 6.35 -34.86 -13.28
N TYR A 269 6.66 -34.61 -14.55
CA TYR A 269 7.94 -34.03 -14.96
C TYR A 269 8.11 -32.63 -14.37
N ILE A 270 7.12 -31.76 -14.59
CA ILE A 270 7.14 -30.37 -14.11
C ILE A 270 7.24 -30.32 -12.58
N GLN A 271 6.48 -31.17 -11.88
CA GLN A 271 6.55 -31.28 -10.43
C GLN A 271 7.95 -31.69 -9.96
N ARG A 272 8.58 -32.66 -10.63
CA ARG A 272 9.95 -33.08 -10.32
C ARG A 272 10.95 -31.95 -10.54
N VAL A 273 10.80 -31.17 -11.62
CA VAL A 273 11.64 -29.99 -11.88
C VAL A 273 11.49 -28.96 -10.75
N LEU A 274 10.25 -28.65 -10.35
CA LEU A 274 9.99 -27.72 -9.23
C LEU A 274 10.62 -28.21 -7.93
N GLN A 275 10.52 -29.50 -7.62
CA GLN A 275 11.15 -30.10 -6.44
C GLN A 275 12.68 -30.03 -6.47
N LEU A 276 13.31 -30.32 -7.62
CA LEU A 276 14.76 -30.26 -7.80
C LEU A 276 15.32 -28.84 -7.75
N ARG A 277 14.52 -27.84 -8.17
CA ARG A 277 14.91 -26.42 -8.19
C ARG A 277 14.38 -25.63 -6.99
N ARG A 278 13.70 -26.29 -6.06
CA ARG A 278 13.23 -25.71 -4.80
C ARG A 278 14.38 -25.03 -4.05
N GLY A 279 14.21 -23.76 -3.71
CA GLY A 279 15.24 -22.97 -3.03
C GLY A 279 16.34 -22.39 -3.95
N HIS A 280 16.36 -22.73 -5.24
CA HIS A 280 17.32 -22.19 -6.22
C HIS A 280 16.71 -21.14 -7.15
N ILE A 281 15.38 -21.04 -7.19
CA ILE A 281 14.63 -20.09 -8.02
C ILE A 281 13.81 -19.13 -7.15
N CYS A 282 13.78 -17.87 -7.54
CA CYS A 282 12.97 -16.83 -6.93
C CYS A 282 11.58 -16.77 -7.57
N SER A 283 11.46 -17.11 -8.85
CA SER A 283 10.21 -17.06 -9.61
C SER A 283 10.09 -18.25 -10.57
N LEU A 284 8.87 -18.51 -11.06
CA LEU A 284 8.68 -19.50 -12.12
C LEU A 284 9.34 -19.06 -13.44
N ASN A 285 9.43 -17.75 -13.69
CA ASN A 285 10.05 -17.21 -14.90
C ASN A 285 11.54 -17.51 -14.96
N ASP A 286 12.20 -17.71 -13.80
CA ASP A 286 13.61 -18.07 -13.75
C ASP A 286 13.85 -19.37 -14.53
N LEU A 287 12.93 -20.34 -14.44
CA LEU A 287 13.02 -21.62 -15.14
C LEU A 287 12.88 -21.51 -16.66
N LEU A 288 12.33 -20.42 -17.18
CA LEU A 288 12.21 -20.16 -18.62
C LEU A 288 13.46 -19.46 -19.18
N GLY A 289 14.38 -19.05 -18.29
CA GLY A 289 15.61 -18.37 -18.68
C GLY A 289 16.58 -19.28 -19.43
N PRO A 290 17.58 -18.71 -20.13
CA PRO A 290 18.56 -19.49 -20.91
C PRO A 290 19.35 -20.51 -20.09
N LEU A 291 19.52 -20.26 -18.79
CA LEU A 291 20.21 -21.18 -17.87
C LEU A 291 19.44 -22.47 -17.59
N TYR A 292 18.13 -22.49 -17.82
CA TYR A 292 17.27 -23.64 -17.54
C TYR A 292 16.50 -24.13 -18.77
N SER A 293 16.75 -23.56 -19.95
CA SER A 293 16.09 -23.94 -21.20
C SER A 293 16.25 -25.43 -21.54
N TYR A 294 17.38 -26.03 -21.16
CA TYR A 294 17.66 -27.47 -21.34
C TYR A 294 16.68 -28.40 -20.60
N LEU A 295 15.91 -27.88 -19.65
CA LEU A 295 14.85 -28.64 -18.97
C LEU A 295 13.61 -28.81 -19.85
N TRP A 296 13.45 -27.99 -20.89
CA TRP A 296 12.25 -27.93 -21.73
C TRP A 296 12.54 -28.24 -23.19
N ILE A 297 13.73 -27.85 -23.66
CA ILE A 297 14.15 -27.94 -25.06
C ILE A 297 15.42 -28.78 -25.11
N ARG A 298 15.53 -29.60 -26.16
CA ARG A 298 16.75 -30.33 -26.45
C ARG A 298 17.86 -29.36 -26.88
N PRO A 299 19.00 -29.29 -26.18
CA PRO A 299 20.07 -28.38 -26.57
C PRO A 299 20.66 -28.80 -27.92
N HIS A 300 20.74 -27.86 -28.86
CA HIS A 300 21.49 -28.06 -30.11
C HIS A 300 22.97 -27.81 -29.87
N VAL A 301 23.76 -28.89 -29.87
CA VAL A 301 25.23 -28.82 -29.73
C VAL A 301 25.84 -29.22 -31.07
N SER A 302 26.67 -28.36 -31.65
CA SER A 302 27.38 -28.71 -32.88
C SER A 302 28.49 -29.73 -32.58
N ARG A 303 28.85 -30.54 -33.58
CA ARG A 303 29.95 -31.51 -33.46
C ARG A 303 31.26 -30.85 -32.99
N GLN A 304 31.56 -29.69 -33.55
CA GLN A 304 32.76 -28.92 -33.21
C GLN A 304 32.77 -28.47 -31.74
N GLN A 305 31.63 -27.99 -31.23
CA GLN A 305 31.49 -27.62 -29.81
C GLN A 305 31.67 -28.82 -28.88
N LEU A 306 31.22 -29.99 -29.31
CA LEU A 306 31.33 -31.24 -28.54
C LEU A 306 32.79 -31.74 -28.50
N GLU A 307 33.49 -31.68 -29.63
CA GLU A 307 34.91 -32.06 -29.76
C GLU A 307 35.85 -31.13 -28.96
N GLU A 308 35.47 -29.87 -28.75
CA GLU A 308 36.22 -28.92 -27.91
C GLU A 308 36.09 -29.20 -26.40
N VAL A 309 35.00 -29.83 -25.97
CA VAL A 309 34.68 -30.03 -24.54
C VAL A 309 35.08 -31.41 -24.03
N THR A 310 35.11 -32.43 -24.88
CA THR A 310 35.44 -33.79 -24.47
C THR A 310 36.09 -34.62 -25.59
N SER A 311 37.07 -35.45 -25.23
CA SER A 311 37.70 -36.42 -26.14
C SER A 311 36.76 -37.56 -26.54
N GLU A 312 35.63 -37.71 -25.85
CA GLU A 312 34.63 -38.76 -26.11
C GLU A 312 33.51 -38.30 -27.06
N ALA A 313 33.66 -37.12 -27.69
CA ALA A 313 32.63 -36.50 -28.52
C ALA A 313 32.08 -37.45 -29.60
N ALA A 314 32.94 -38.23 -30.25
CA ALA A 314 32.53 -39.19 -31.28
C ALA A 314 31.57 -40.28 -30.73
N ASN A 315 31.81 -40.76 -29.50
CA ASN A 315 30.97 -41.77 -28.87
C ASN A 315 29.62 -41.19 -28.44
N ILE A 316 29.62 -39.98 -27.89
CA ILE A 316 28.41 -39.26 -27.46
C ILE A 316 27.53 -38.91 -28.68
N ILE A 317 28.13 -38.42 -29.76
CA ILE A 317 27.41 -38.10 -31.01
C ILE A 317 26.70 -39.35 -31.55
N THR A 318 27.39 -40.49 -31.58
CA THR A 318 26.83 -41.76 -32.07
C THR A 318 25.67 -42.26 -31.21
N ALA A 319 25.70 -41.97 -29.90
CA ALA A 319 24.66 -42.39 -28.95
C ALA A 319 23.46 -41.43 -28.88
N VAL A 320 23.63 -40.14 -29.20
CA VAL A 320 22.63 -39.09 -28.92
C VAL A 320 22.04 -38.48 -30.20
N ILE A 321 22.78 -38.38 -31.31
CA ILE A 321 22.33 -37.70 -32.54
C ILE A 321 21.77 -38.70 -33.57
N GLN A 322 21.05 -39.74 -33.13
CA GLN A 322 20.22 -40.56 -34.04
C GLN A 322 18.89 -39.87 -34.33
#